data_AF-A0AAD7Y837-F1
#
_entry.id   AF-A0AAD7Y837-F1
#
_cell.length_a   1.000
_cell.length_b   1.000
_cell.length_c   1.000
_cell.angle_alpha   90.00
_cell.angle_beta   90.00
_cell.angle_gamma   90.00
#
_symmetry.space_group_name_H-M   'P 1'
#
loop_
_entity.id
_entity.type
_entity.pdbx_description
1 polymer ?
#
loop_
_entity_poly.entity_id
_entity_poly.type
_entity_poly.pdbx_seq_one_letter_code
_entity_poly.pdbx_strand_id
1 'polypeptide(L)'
;MRIIHYYKLIDKEETQPISLRNCSVVIDGQNQLYAMYERSQIPFVFGCETNKYAEHLKRMFIMYKRANVKCYLLFKGGDRDIENKIKKFRQEFFDFDSNCEYVSPIFLRDATIEVINAMGLDYAICVTDTKDDCVALALKLQCPIISFDIEYCFRSAPYVPSATMKFDERTKSIQCRQYKLRNFLQKNSLTEEKTAIFAALTDTKEFPIDFFDSVLETWGVLCSPQILKLRSLITWLSRHSEQEARDGISKKLTNNEDRSKFWFNYHKNLTNMRNEEQGYATKYLLGSKIPIVTQDPEWFEKGVVYKHVPPVYYNLYKWKVINGSWVIDEKSQDSIFLSIDIIKYAYNLLTNYKGGKFKVYQDSNRYIEMQTEDPNVCRPMYDCKESVFENGWDQVKQLKLFEHFLTENCINTDVLAKLQPDCVVLFTALVYFARRKQLEGEDVKREVYAVILSYVLLSLVYNTETCSKDWKEHLKIKRVAAKYFRYDEEEAKRIFDGEVSKKLVELQFCIQHMNYLNTLCGSPYESTQYRKTYNGTLIYNMLCELRKRDVEDFVNELFQMTPSVLALVKDLFKIYQEL
;
A
#
# COMPACT_ATOMS: atom_id res chain seq x y z
N MET A 1 11.77 7.03 13.75
CA MET A 1 11.73 7.48 15.14
C MET A 1 10.51 6.90 15.83
N ARG A 2 10.66 6.42 17.06
CA ARG A 2 9.57 5.94 17.91
C ARG A 2 9.76 6.51 19.31
N ILE A 3 8.87 7.40 19.74
CA ILE A 3 8.89 7.95 21.10
C ILE A 3 7.67 7.44 21.85
N ILE A 4 7.90 6.55 22.81
CA ILE A 4 6.83 5.86 23.55
C ILE A 4 5.98 6.89 24.30
N HIS A 5 4.66 6.81 24.11
CA HIS A 5 3.65 7.69 24.72
C HIS A 5 3.72 9.18 24.36
N TYR A 6 4.61 9.62 23.46
CA TYR A 6 4.69 11.04 23.08
C TYR A 6 3.40 11.57 22.46
N TYR A 7 2.69 10.74 21.69
CA TYR A 7 1.38 11.11 21.13
C TYR A 7 0.38 11.56 22.21
N LYS A 8 0.45 11.02 23.44
CA LYS A 8 -0.44 11.43 24.54
C LYS A 8 -0.19 12.89 24.97
N LEU A 9 1.06 13.33 24.90
CA LEU A 9 1.47 14.71 25.17
C LEU A 9 1.04 15.62 24.02
N ILE A 10 1.30 15.20 22.77
CA ILE A 10 0.94 15.97 21.57
C ILE A 10 -0.57 16.15 21.45
N ASP A 11 -1.35 15.08 21.52
CA ASP A 11 -2.81 15.10 21.29
C ASP A 11 -3.59 15.93 22.32
N LYS A 12 -2.98 16.29 23.45
CA LYS A 12 -3.68 16.98 24.56
C LYS A 12 -3.06 18.32 24.97
N GLU A 13 -1.74 18.40 25.05
CA GLU A 13 -1.04 19.52 25.73
C GLU A 13 -0.24 20.41 24.80
N GLU A 14 0.31 19.85 23.71
CA GLU A 14 1.20 20.58 22.79
C GLU A 14 0.53 20.96 21.46
N THR A 15 -0.75 20.66 21.33
CA THR A 15 -1.57 21.03 20.19
C THR A 15 -2.63 22.05 20.58
N GLN A 16 -3.15 22.81 19.62
CA GLN A 16 -4.25 23.75 19.79
C GLN A 16 -5.47 23.29 18.99
N PRO A 17 -6.72 23.49 19.49
CA PRO A 17 -7.91 23.13 18.75
C PRO A 17 -8.05 23.98 17.48
N ILE A 18 -8.40 23.34 16.38
CA ILE A 18 -8.71 24.01 15.10
C ILE A 18 -9.92 23.34 14.45
N SER A 19 -10.51 24.03 13.48
CA SER A 19 -11.59 23.50 12.66
C SER A 19 -11.18 23.58 11.18
N LEU A 20 -11.15 22.43 10.51
CA LEU A 20 -10.87 22.35 9.08
C LEU A 20 -12.18 22.49 8.31
N ARG A 21 -12.29 23.56 7.52
CA ARG A 21 -13.39 23.83 6.60
C ARG A 21 -12.92 24.82 5.53
N ASN A 22 -13.33 24.63 4.28
CA ASN A 22 -12.94 25.52 3.15
C ASN A 22 -11.42 25.74 3.05
N CYS A 23 -10.64 24.68 3.25
CA CYS A 23 -9.17 24.76 3.27
C CYS A 23 -8.54 23.61 2.49
N SER A 24 -7.23 23.68 2.30
CA SER A 24 -6.44 22.54 1.80
C SER A 24 -5.80 21.80 2.96
N VAL A 25 -5.46 20.53 2.76
CA VAL A 25 -4.63 19.72 3.66
C VAL A 25 -3.73 18.80 2.85
N VAL A 26 -2.53 18.54 3.35
CA VAL A 26 -1.66 17.46 2.86
C VAL A 26 -1.85 16.24 3.75
N ILE A 27 -1.96 15.06 3.16
CA ILE A 27 -2.16 13.80 3.88
C ILE A 27 -1.00 12.87 3.57
N ASP A 28 -0.35 12.37 4.62
CA ASP A 28 0.63 11.28 4.50
C ASP A 28 -0.11 9.97 4.20
N GLY A 29 -0.35 9.72 2.91
CA GLY A 29 -1.18 8.62 2.43
C GLY A 29 -0.64 7.25 2.82
N GLN A 30 0.69 7.08 2.86
CA GLN A 30 1.30 5.79 3.21
C GLN A 30 1.02 5.39 4.66
N ASN A 31 1.19 6.33 5.60
CA ASN A 31 0.97 6.06 7.01
C ASN A 31 -0.53 5.91 7.33
N GLN A 32 -1.37 6.74 6.70
CA GLN A 32 -2.82 6.68 6.85
C GLN A 32 -3.42 5.37 6.39
N LEU A 33 -2.95 4.83 5.27
CA LEU A 33 -3.45 3.62 4.65
C LEU A 33 -3.46 2.41 5.60
N TYR A 34 -2.32 2.13 6.24
CA TYR A 34 -2.20 1.00 7.17
C TYR A 34 -3.03 1.20 8.43
N ALA A 35 -2.97 2.40 9.01
CA ALA A 35 -3.74 2.72 10.22
C ALA A 35 -5.25 2.64 9.98
N MET A 36 -5.72 3.02 8.78
CA MET A 36 -7.14 2.92 8.41
C MET A 36 -7.60 1.47 8.28
N TYR A 37 -6.79 0.59 7.69
CA TYR A 37 -7.17 -0.81 7.57
C TYR A 37 -7.22 -1.50 8.94
N GLU A 38 -6.21 -1.30 9.78
CA GLU A 38 -6.20 -1.85 11.14
C GLU A 38 -7.44 -1.40 11.93
N ARG A 39 -7.82 -0.12 11.85
CA ARG A 39 -9.01 0.42 12.51
C ARG A 39 -10.33 -0.03 11.92
N SER A 40 -10.34 -0.50 10.68
CA SER A 40 -11.56 -0.95 10.01
C SER A 40 -12.10 -2.25 10.61
N GLN A 41 -11.26 -3.02 11.32
CA GLN A 41 -11.58 -4.36 11.85
C GLN A 41 -12.10 -5.31 10.78
N ILE A 42 -11.73 -5.07 9.52
CA ILE A 42 -12.10 -5.92 8.39
C ILE A 42 -11.27 -7.22 8.46
N PRO A 43 -11.93 -8.40 8.40
CA PRO A 43 -11.24 -9.68 8.33
C PRO A 43 -10.21 -9.75 7.21
N PHE A 44 -9.09 -10.41 7.46
CA PHE A 44 -8.01 -10.62 6.48
C PHE A 44 -7.66 -12.10 6.28
N VAL A 45 -8.27 -13.01 7.05
CA VAL A 45 -8.00 -14.46 7.05
C VAL A 45 -7.99 -15.06 5.64
N PHE A 46 -9.04 -14.78 4.86
CA PHE A 46 -9.21 -15.33 3.51
C PHE A 46 -8.74 -14.35 2.42
N GLY A 47 -7.89 -13.39 2.77
CA GLY A 47 -7.48 -12.27 1.91
C GLY A 47 -8.31 -11.00 2.14
N CYS A 48 -8.15 -10.01 1.26
CA CYS A 48 -8.76 -8.69 1.46
C CYS A 48 -10.27 -8.67 1.15
N GLU A 49 -11.09 -8.11 2.04
CA GLU A 49 -12.47 -7.74 1.73
C GLU A 49 -12.53 -6.37 1.02
N THR A 50 -11.97 -6.29 -0.19
CA THR A 50 -11.65 -5.01 -0.86
C THR A 50 -12.87 -4.08 -1.03
N ASN A 51 -14.06 -4.64 -1.25
CA ASN A 51 -15.31 -3.88 -1.36
C ASN A 51 -15.69 -3.20 -0.03
N LYS A 52 -15.60 -3.92 1.09
CA LYS A 52 -15.88 -3.37 2.44
C LYS A 52 -14.84 -2.34 2.82
N TYR A 53 -13.57 -2.58 2.48
CA TYR A 53 -12.50 -1.63 2.71
C TYR A 53 -12.68 -0.36 1.87
N ALA A 54 -13.06 -0.50 0.59
CA ALA A 54 -13.37 0.63 -0.26
C ALA A 54 -14.50 1.50 0.30
N GLU A 55 -15.57 0.88 0.82
CA GLU A 55 -16.66 1.61 1.49
C GLU A 55 -16.20 2.30 2.79
N HIS A 56 -15.34 1.66 3.57
CA HIS A 56 -14.72 2.29 4.75
C HIS A 56 -13.93 3.54 4.36
N LEU A 57 -13.06 3.44 3.35
CA LEU A 57 -12.28 4.57 2.84
C LEU A 57 -13.15 5.70 2.29
N LYS A 58 -14.21 5.39 1.53
CA LYS A 58 -15.15 6.39 1.03
C LYS A 58 -15.81 7.17 2.16
N ARG A 59 -16.26 6.49 3.22
CA ARG A 59 -16.85 7.13 4.40
C ARG A 59 -15.86 8.03 5.13
N MET A 60 -14.59 7.65 5.14
CA MET A 60 -13.53 8.50 5.69
C MET A 60 -13.31 9.74 4.82
N PHE A 61 -13.16 9.58 3.51
CA PHE A 61 -12.89 10.72 2.63
C PHE A 61 -14.09 11.65 2.42
N ILE A 62 -15.33 11.15 2.55
CA ILE A 62 -16.54 11.98 2.39
C ILE A 62 -16.60 13.09 3.44
N MET A 63 -16.02 12.91 4.63
CA MET A 63 -16.03 13.95 5.65
C MET A 63 -15.24 15.20 5.19
N TYR A 64 -14.14 15.02 4.46
CA TYR A 64 -13.37 16.12 3.88
C TYR A 64 -14.17 16.85 2.81
N LYS A 65 -14.82 16.08 1.90
CA LYS A 65 -15.70 16.66 0.87
C LYS A 65 -16.84 17.48 1.50
N ARG A 66 -17.46 16.96 2.56
CA ARG A 66 -18.56 17.64 3.27
C ARG A 66 -18.09 18.88 4.02
N ALA A 67 -16.83 18.92 4.45
CA ALA A 67 -16.20 20.10 5.02
C ALA A 67 -15.61 21.06 3.96
N ASN A 68 -15.75 20.76 2.67
CA ASN A 68 -15.10 21.47 1.57
C ASN A 68 -13.58 21.60 1.81
N VAL A 69 -12.95 20.51 2.23
CA VAL A 69 -11.50 20.41 2.44
C VAL A 69 -10.88 19.73 1.23
N LYS A 70 -9.94 20.40 0.57
CA LYS A 70 -9.18 19.86 -0.56
C LYS A 70 -8.02 19.02 -0.02
N CYS A 71 -7.95 17.74 -0.41
CA CYS A 71 -6.93 16.82 0.07
C CYS A 71 -5.87 16.56 -0.99
N TYR A 72 -4.60 16.64 -0.58
CA TYR A 72 -3.44 16.25 -1.39
C TYR A 72 -2.75 15.07 -0.72
N LEU A 73 -2.81 13.89 -1.33
CA LEU A 73 -2.29 12.64 -0.76
C LEU A 73 -0.93 12.27 -1.35
N LEU A 74 0.03 11.91 -0.49
CA LEU A 74 1.36 11.45 -0.91
C LEU A 74 1.59 10.01 -0.47
N PHE A 75 1.97 9.14 -1.41
CA PHE A 75 2.27 7.73 -1.17
C PHE A 75 3.74 7.42 -1.40
N LYS A 76 4.27 6.45 -0.66
CA LYS A 76 5.67 6.03 -0.82
C LYS A 76 5.87 5.35 -2.16
N GLY A 77 6.95 5.66 -2.85
CA GLY A 77 7.41 4.91 -4.03
C GLY A 77 8.15 3.66 -3.59
N GLY A 78 9.45 3.61 -3.86
CA GLY A 78 10.33 2.57 -3.33
C GLY A 78 11.11 3.00 -2.10
N ASP A 79 12.17 2.26 -1.81
CA ASP A 79 12.99 2.44 -0.62
C ASP A 79 14.30 3.16 -0.95
N ARG A 80 14.67 4.17 -0.15
CA ARG A 80 15.98 4.83 -0.24
C ARG A 80 17.10 3.95 0.32
N ASP A 81 16.77 3.09 1.26
CA ASP A 81 17.68 2.18 1.95
C ASP A 81 17.06 0.78 1.92
N ILE A 82 17.50 -0.02 0.95
CA ILE A 82 16.96 -1.37 0.74
C ILE A 82 17.39 -2.33 1.85
N GLU A 83 18.57 -2.15 2.45
CA GLU A 83 19.06 -3.03 3.51
C GLU A 83 18.16 -2.94 4.76
N ASN A 84 17.79 -1.72 5.15
CA ASN A 84 16.85 -1.50 6.24
C ASN A 84 15.43 -1.98 5.92
N LYS A 85 15.07 -2.07 4.64
CA LYS A 85 13.81 -2.67 4.20
C LYS A 85 13.87 -4.20 4.27
N ILE A 86 14.97 -4.82 3.82
CA ILE A 86 15.19 -6.28 3.87
C ILE A 86 15.14 -6.79 5.31
N LYS A 87 15.73 -6.07 6.28
CA LYS A 87 15.65 -6.43 7.71
C LYS A 87 14.21 -6.53 8.25
N LYS A 88 13.23 -5.97 7.55
CA LYS A 88 11.80 -6.00 7.91
C LYS A 88 11.01 -7.01 7.07
N PHE A 89 11.64 -7.69 6.13
CA PHE A 89 11.01 -8.81 5.45
C PHE A 89 10.84 -9.91 6.47
N ARG A 90 9.60 -10.33 6.67
CA ARG A 90 9.22 -11.35 7.63
C ARG A 90 8.46 -12.43 6.88
N GLN A 91 8.64 -13.66 7.33
CA GLN A 91 7.64 -14.69 7.10
C GLN A 91 6.46 -14.39 8.02
N GLU A 92 5.34 -14.06 7.41
CA GLU A 92 4.09 -13.81 8.12
C GLU A 92 3.13 -14.96 7.79
N PHE A 93 3.30 -16.11 8.45
CA PHE A 93 2.36 -17.21 8.30
C PHE A 93 1.09 -16.91 9.08
N PHE A 94 -0.07 -17.00 8.43
CA PHE A 94 -1.34 -16.97 9.12
C PHE A 94 -1.61 -18.35 9.71
N ASP A 95 -1.60 -18.44 11.04
CA ASP A 95 -2.00 -19.62 11.80
C ASP A 95 -3.08 -19.24 12.82
N PHE A 96 -4.19 -19.99 12.79
CA PHE A 96 -5.29 -19.83 13.74
C PHE A 96 -4.91 -20.24 15.17
N ASP A 97 -3.92 -21.12 15.35
CA ASP A 97 -3.48 -21.63 16.66
C ASP A 97 -2.43 -20.73 17.33
N SER A 98 -1.80 -19.84 16.57
CA SER A 98 -0.91 -18.79 17.07
C SER A 98 -1.68 -17.50 17.35
N ASN A 99 -1.21 -16.66 18.28
CA ASN A 99 -1.74 -15.29 18.43
C ASN A 99 -1.59 -14.57 17.08
N CYS A 100 -2.65 -14.55 16.29
CA CYS A 100 -2.64 -14.11 14.90
C CYS A 100 -2.06 -12.69 14.78
N GLU A 101 -0.85 -12.61 14.20
CA GLU A 101 -0.30 -11.31 13.81
C GLU A 101 -1.04 -10.80 12.57
N TYR A 102 -1.33 -9.50 12.58
CA TYR A 102 -1.91 -8.82 11.44
C TYR A 102 -1.08 -9.04 10.16
N VAL A 103 -1.71 -9.62 9.13
CA VAL A 103 -1.12 -9.77 7.80
C VAL A 103 -1.71 -8.70 6.88
N SER A 104 -0.83 -7.86 6.30
CA SER A 104 -1.28 -6.79 5.39
C SER A 104 -1.80 -7.37 4.08
N PRO A 105 -3.06 -7.13 3.66
CA PRO A 105 -3.57 -7.70 2.41
C PRO A 105 -2.86 -7.16 1.16
N ILE A 106 -2.83 -7.97 0.08
CA ILE A 106 -2.04 -7.74 -1.16
C ILE A 106 -2.58 -6.49 -1.87
N PHE A 107 -3.90 -6.42 -2.03
CA PHE A 107 -4.57 -5.32 -2.72
C PHE A 107 -4.75 -4.06 -1.86
N LEU A 108 -4.23 -4.01 -0.64
CA LEU A 108 -4.50 -2.92 0.29
C LEU A 108 -4.15 -1.55 -0.30
N ARG A 109 -2.95 -1.44 -0.86
CA ARG A 109 -2.47 -0.23 -1.52
C ARG A 109 -3.35 0.14 -2.70
N ASP A 110 -3.52 -0.81 -3.61
CA ASP A 110 -4.16 -0.54 -4.89
C ASP A 110 -5.66 -0.24 -4.74
N ALA A 111 -6.36 -0.96 -3.85
CA ALA A 111 -7.75 -0.67 -3.51
C ALA A 111 -7.92 0.74 -2.90
N THR A 112 -6.91 1.24 -2.18
CA THR A 112 -6.91 2.62 -1.67
C THR A 112 -6.78 3.62 -2.81
N ILE A 113 -5.85 3.40 -3.73
CA ILE A 113 -5.65 4.25 -4.91
C ILE A 113 -6.90 4.25 -5.81
N GLU A 114 -7.58 3.11 -5.98
CA GLU A 114 -8.86 3.02 -6.70
C GLU A 114 -9.92 3.94 -6.09
N VAL A 115 -10.06 3.96 -4.76
CA VAL A 115 -11.03 4.83 -4.09
C VAL A 115 -10.66 6.30 -4.26
N ILE A 116 -9.37 6.64 -4.12
CA ILE A 116 -8.87 8.00 -4.30
C ILE A 116 -9.18 8.51 -5.72
N ASN A 117 -8.91 7.69 -6.73
CA ASN A 117 -9.25 7.97 -8.12
C ASN A 117 -10.75 8.13 -8.32
N ALA A 118 -11.56 7.18 -7.83
CA ALA A 118 -13.02 7.22 -7.95
C ALA A 118 -13.66 8.43 -7.25
N MET A 119 -13.00 8.96 -6.20
CA MET A 119 -13.46 10.15 -5.49
C MET A 119 -12.91 11.45 -6.07
N GLY A 120 -12.04 11.39 -7.08
CA GLY A 120 -11.42 12.57 -7.70
C GLY A 120 -10.49 13.34 -6.76
N LEU A 121 -9.78 12.63 -5.86
CA LEU A 121 -8.83 13.23 -4.93
C LEU A 121 -7.44 13.38 -5.55
N ASP A 122 -6.76 14.48 -5.25
CA ASP A 122 -5.41 14.75 -5.75
C ASP A 122 -4.38 13.88 -5.00
N TYR A 123 -3.57 13.13 -5.75
CA TYR A 123 -2.49 12.32 -5.15
C TYR A 123 -1.27 12.15 -6.06
N ALA A 124 -0.12 11.91 -5.42
CA ALA A 124 1.13 11.55 -6.08
C ALA A 124 1.83 10.39 -5.38
N ILE A 125 2.68 9.71 -6.14
CA ILE A 125 3.61 8.70 -5.63
C ILE A 125 4.99 9.36 -5.57
N CYS A 126 5.58 9.44 -4.38
CA CYS A 126 6.96 9.90 -4.20
C CYS A 126 7.93 8.91 -4.84
N VAL A 127 9.12 9.36 -5.23
CA VAL A 127 10.16 8.47 -5.76
C VAL A 127 10.57 7.44 -4.68
N THR A 128 10.80 7.91 -3.46
CA THR A 128 11.06 7.08 -2.28
C THR A 128 10.10 7.44 -1.14
N ASP A 129 10.60 7.99 -0.02
CA ASP A 129 9.81 8.32 1.16
C ASP A 129 8.93 9.58 0.97
N THR A 130 7.84 9.69 1.74
CA THR A 130 6.81 10.74 1.58
C THR A 130 7.08 12.02 2.35
N LYS A 131 7.87 11.96 3.41
CA LYS A 131 7.91 13.00 4.45
C LYS A 131 8.34 14.37 3.94
N ASP A 132 9.43 14.42 3.19
CA ASP A 132 9.99 15.69 2.73
C ASP A 132 9.07 16.35 1.70
N ASP A 133 8.48 15.55 0.79
CA ASP A 133 7.42 16.02 -0.12
C ASP A 133 6.16 16.50 0.64
N CYS A 134 5.75 15.81 1.72
CA CYS A 134 4.62 16.25 2.54
C CYS A 134 4.89 17.64 3.17
N VAL A 135 6.08 17.84 3.72
CA VAL A 135 6.51 19.12 4.33
C VAL A 135 6.57 20.21 3.27
N ALA A 136 7.28 19.98 2.17
CA ALA A 136 7.44 20.97 1.11
C ALA A 136 6.09 21.38 0.50
N LEU A 137 5.21 20.41 0.22
CA LEU A 137 3.88 20.70 -0.32
C LEU A 137 3.01 21.47 0.67
N ALA A 138 3.01 21.08 1.95
CA ALA A 138 2.20 21.72 2.99
C ALA A 138 2.61 23.18 3.21
N LEU A 139 3.91 23.48 3.21
CA LEU A 139 4.42 24.84 3.33
C LEU A 139 4.00 25.72 2.13
N LYS A 140 4.11 25.17 0.91
CA LYS A 140 3.72 25.89 -0.32
C LYS A 140 2.23 26.16 -0.41
N LEU A 141 1.41 25.22 0.02
CA LEU A 141 -0.05 25.35 0.09
C LEU A 141 -0.52 26.10 1.35
N GLN A 142 0.41 26.43 2.27
CA GLN A 142 0.13 27.04 3.57
C GLN A 142 -0.95 26.29 4.38
N CYS A 143 -0.88 24.96 4.36
CA CYS A 143 -1.86 24.08 4.99
C CYS A 143 -1.21 23.07 5.94
N PRO A 144 -1.99 22.44 6.86
CA PRO A 144 -1.43 21.40 7.70
C PRO A 144 -1.24 20.05 6.99
N ILE A 145 -0.31 19.26 7.51
CA ILE A 145 -0.15 17.84 7.24
C ILE A 145 -1.03 17.03 8.19
N ILE A 146 -1.71 16.01 7.69
CA ILE A 146 -2.47 15.04 8.48
C ILE A 146 -1.75 13.69 8.44
N SER A 147 -1.38 13.15 9.60
CA SER A 147 -0.69 11.85 9.74
C SER A 147 -0.90 11.25 11.14
N PHE A 148 -0.52 9.97 11.35
CA PHE A 148 -0.28 9.40 12.68
C PHE A 148 1.21 9.39 13.06
N ASP A 149 2.09 9.76 12.14
CA ASP A 149 3.54 9.76 12.37
C ASP A 149 3.97 10.98 13.20
N ILE A 150 4.42 10.73 14.42
CA ILE A 150 4.91 11.78 15.34
C ILE A 150 6.19 12.47 14.82
N GLU A 151 6.88 11.92 13.81
CA GLU A 151 8.03 12.57 13.18
C GLU A 151 7.69 13.96 12.63
N TYR A 152 6.43 14.23 12.25
CA TYR A 152 6.00 15.57 11.84
C TYR A 152 6.00 16.60 12.98
N CYS A 153 6.11 16.19 14.25
CA CYS A 153 6.37 17.13 15.35
C CYS A 153 7.78 17.75 15.26
N PHE A 154 8.68 17.15 14.50
CA PHE A 154 10.05 17.61 14.28
C PHE A 154 10.24 18.12 12.86
N ARG A 155 9.20 18.74 12.30
CA ARG A 155 9.18 19.35 10.96
C ARG A 155 8.60 20.77 11.05
N SER A 156 8.95 21.62 10.10
CA SER A 156 8.53 23.04 10.08
C SER A 156 7.04 23.22 9.73
N ALA A 157 6.46 22.32 8.92
CA ALA A 157 5.06 22.37 8.52
C ALA A 157 4.08 22.13 9.70
N PRO A 158 2.92 22.81 9.75
CA PRO A 158 1.89 22.52 10.74
C PRO A 158 1.39 21.06 10.64
N TYR A 159 1.20 20.39 11.77
CA TYR A 159 0.85 18.99 11.84
C TYR A 159 -0.48 18.78 12.58
N VAL A 160 -1.39 17.98 12.02
CA VAL A 160 -2.65 17.55 12.63
C VAL A 160 -2.55 16.05 12.90
N PRO A 161 -2.45 15.63 14.17
CA PRO A 161 -2.52 14.22 14.52
C PRO A 161 -3.90 13.67 14.16
N SER A 162 -3.92 12.69 13.26
CA SER A 162 -5.16 12.18 12.68
C SER A 162 -6.11 11.55 13.71
N ALA A 163 -5.59 11.09 14.85
CA ALA A 163 -6.39 10.56 15.96
C ALA A 163 -7.30 11.62 16.63
N THR A 164 -7.01 12.90 16.44
CA THR A 164 -7.78 14.00 17.06
C THR A 164 -8.99 14.44 16.22
N MET A 165 -9.12 13.94 14.99
CA MET A 165 -10.12 14.40 14.03
C MET A 165 -11.50 13.85 14.32
N LYS A 166 -12.50 14.74 14.33
CA LYS A 166 -13.92 14.40 14.47
C LYS A 166 -14.75 15.30 13.55
N PHE A 167 -15.55 14.70 12.68
CA PHE A 167 -16.47 15.46 11.83
C PHE A 167 -17.64 15.99 12.66
N ASP A 168 -17.91 17.30 12.56
CA ASP A 168 -19.05 17.95 13.16
C ASP A 168 -20.12 18.20 12.10
N GLU A 169 -21.24 17.49 12.26
CA GLU A 169 -22.40 17.57 11.38
C GLU A 169 -23.09 18.93 11.34
N ARG A 170 -23.06 19.68 12.43
CA ARG A 170 -23.75 20.97 12.55
C ARG A 170 -22.97 22.05 11.83
N THR A 171 -21.66 22.09 12.06
CA THR A 171 -20.78 23.11 11.47
C THR A 171 -20.25 22.71 10.10
N LYS A 172 -20.47 21.46 9.66
CA LYS A 172 -19.90 20.87 8.45
C LYS A 172 -18.40 21.13 8.39
N SER A 173 -17.73 20.79 9.47
CA SER A 173 -16.29 20.99 9.64
C SER A 173 -15.65 19.78 10.30
N ILE A 174 -14.33 19.65 10.19
CA ILE A 174 -13.59 18.63 10.93
C ILE A 174 -12.91 19.31 12.11
N GLN A 175 -13.40 19.02 13.31
CA GLN A 175 -12.78 19.46 14.55
C GLN A 175 -11.56 18.60 14.82
N CYS A 176 -10.40 19.22 15.04
CA CYS A 176 -9.16 18.51 15.31
C CYS A 176 -8.21 19.39 16.11
N ARG A 177 -6.97 18.92 16.29
CA ARG A 177 -5.92 19.68 16.96
C ARG A 177 -4.70 19.82 16.06
N GLN A 178 -4.00 20.93 16.19
CA GLN A 178 -2.83 21.26 15.39
C GLN A 178 -1.60 21.52 16.27
N TYR A 179 -0.50 20.89 15.90
CA TYR A 179 0.84 21.10 16.42
C TYR A 179 1.61 22.02 15.47
N LYS A 180 2.45 22.89 16.05
CA LYS A 180 3.46 23.67 15.30
C LYS A 180 4.76 23.63 16.08
N LEU A 181 5.85 23.20 15.44
CA LEU A 181 7.17 23.13 16.07
C LEU A 181 7.57 24.47 16.71
N ARG A 182 7.39 25.58 15.99
CA ARG A 182 7.68 26.93 16.52
C ARG A 182 6.95 27.25 17.83
N ASN A 183 5.69 26.83 17.95
CA ASN A 183 4.88 27.10 19.14
C ASN A 183 5.37 26.24 20.30
N PHE A 184 5.74 24.99 20.03
CA PHE A 184 6.33 24.08 21.02
C PHE A 184 7.68 24.60 21.53
N LEU A 185 8.57 25.03 20.63
CA LEU A 185 9.87 25.62 20.98
C LEU A 185 9.70 26.85 21.87
N GLN A 186 8.81 27.77 21.47
CA GLN A 186 8.53 28.99 22.22
C GLN A 186 7.93 28.71 23.61
N LYS A 187 6.92 27.82 23.68
CA LYS A 187 6.24 27.47 24.93
C LYS A 187 7.20 26.82 25.95
N ASN A 188 8.14 26.01 25.46
CA ASN A 188 9.04 25.24 26.30
C ASN A 188 10.45 25.83 26.41
N SER A 189 10.69 27.04 25.88
CA SER A 189 12.01 27.69 25.87
C SER A 189 13.13 26.79 25.33
N LEU A 190 12.85 26.05 24.25
CA LEU A 190 13.78 25.13 23.60
C LEU A 190 14.31 25.70 22.28
N THR A 191 15.52 25.28 21.91
CA THR A 191 16.08 25.45 20.57
C THR A 191 15.85 24.18 19.74
N GLU A 192 16.09 24.25 18.43
CA GLU A 192 16.04 23.08 17.55
C GLU A 192 17.09 22.04 17.96
N GLU A 193 18.28 22.48 18.35
CA GLU A 193 19.38 21.63 18.81
C GLU A 193 18.98 20.86 20.08
N LYS A 194 18.43 21.54 21.09
CA LYS A 194 17.92 20.88 22.30
C LYS A 194 16.78 19.92 21.98
N THR A 195 15.93 20.26 21.02
CA THR A 195 14.83 19.40 20.56
C THR A 195 15.34 18.18 19.80
N ALA A 196 16.45 18.31 19.05
CA ALA A 196 17.11 17.19 18.39
C ALA A 196 17.78 16.25 19.42
N ILE A 197 18.34 16.79 20.51
CA ILE A 197 18.80 15.98 21.66
C ILE A 197 17.63 15.21 22.28
N PHE A 198 16.51 15.88 22.53
CA PHE A 198 15.29 15.23 23.04
C PHE A 198 14.84 14.07 22.13
N ALA A 199 14.77 14.30 20.82
CA ALA A 199 14.40 13.29 19.84
C ALA A 199 15.35 12.09 19.87
N ALA A 200 16.67 12.34 19.83
CA ALA A 200 17.68 11.29 19.81
C ALA A 200 17.73 10.46 21.11
N LEU A 201 17.56 11.09 22.28
CA LEU A 201 17.51 10.43 23.59
C LEU A 201 16.29 9.53 23.77
N THR A 202 15.21 9.82 23.06
CA THR A 202 13.91 9.16 23.28
C THR A 202 13.46 8.27 22.13
N ASP A 203 14.29 8.14 21.08
CA ASP A 203 14.01 7.30 19.91
C ASP A 203 14.27 5.82 20.19
N THR A 204 13.20 5.12 20.54
CA THR A 204 13.25 3.69 20.87
C THR A 204 13.44 2.77 19.67
N LYS A 205 13.49 3.33 18.45
CA LYS A 205 13.89 2.59 17.26
C LYS A 205 15.42 2.45 17.18
N GLU A 206 16.14 3.43 17.69
CA GLU A 206 17.60 3.47 17.64
C GLU A 206 18.23 2.92 18.92
N PHE A 207 17.67 3.21 20.09
CA PHE A 207 18.17 2.73 21.39
C PHE A 207 17.05 2.09 22.22
N PRO A 208 17.31 1.05 23.03
CA PRO A 208 16.34 0.57 24.02
C PRO A 208 15.82 1.68 24.94
N ILE A 209 14.59 1.54 25.45
CA ILE A 209 13.88 2.59 26.23
C ILE A 209 14.63 3.03 27.49
N ASP A 210 15.45 2.13 28.04
CA ASP A 210 16.22 2.21 29.28
C ASP A 210 17.70 2.53 29.05
N PHE A 211 18.15 2.58 27.78
CA PHE A 211 19.56 2.76 27.44
C PHE A 211 20.19 4.02 28.07
N PHE A 212 19.43 5.12 28.12
CA PHE A 212 19.86 6.39 28.68
C PHE A 212 19.47 6.61 30.15
N ASP A 213 18.88 5.62 30.84
CA ASP A 213 18.32 5.82 32.18
C ASP A 213 19.36 6.32 33.20
N SER A 214 20.62 5.89 33.13
CA SER A 214 21.67 6.39 34.03
C SER A 214 21.96 7.89 33.85
N VAL A 215 21.89 8.39 32.60
CA VAL A 215 22.05 9.83 32.31
C VAL A 215 20.83 10.59 32.80
N LEU A 216 19.64 10.05 32.53
CA LEU A 216 18.36 10.63 32.95
C LEU A 216 18.21 10.65 34.47
N GLU A 217 18.73 9.66 35.18
CA GLU A 217 18.79 9.61 36.64
C GLU A 217 19.75 10.68 37.19
N THR A 218 20.94 10.82 36.59
CA THR A 218 21.91 11.87 36.94
C THR A 218 21.31 13.27 36.77
N TRP A 219 20.46 13.46 35.76
CA TRP A 219 19.75 14.72 35.52
C TRP A 219 18.49 14.89 36.38
N GLY A 220 18.11 13.89 37.18
CA GLY A 220 16.90 13.91 38.00
C GLY A 220 15.60 13.91 37.18
N VAL A 221 15.63 13.41 35.95
CA VAL A 221 14.45 13.38 35.05
C VAL A 221 13.82 11.99 34.91
N LEU A 222 14.48 10.94 35.41
CA LEU A 222 13.97 9.58 35.36
C LEU A 222 12.77 9.43 36.30
N CYS A 223 11.58 9.21 35.74
CA CYS A 223 10.36 8.98 36.53
C CYS A 223 9.31 8.16 35.77
N SER A 224 8.33 7.63 36.50
CA SER A 224 7.18 6.89 35.98
C SER A 224 5.88 7.64 36.27
N PRO A 225 4.87 7.62 35.36
CA PRO A 225 4.86 6.96 34.04
C PRO A 225 5.70 7.69 32.99
N GLN A 226 6.01 7.01 31.86
CA GLN A 226 6.83 7.52 30.75
C GLN A 226 6.48 8.95 30.29
N ILE A 227 5.20 9.35 30.32
CA ILE A 227 4.79 10.70 29.94
C ILE A 227 5.38 11.77 30.87
N LEU A 228 5.54 11.48 32.17
CA LEU A 228 6.21 12.38 33.11
C LEU A 228 7.71 12.45 32.81
N LYS A 229 8.36 11.34 32.46
CA LYS A 229 9.77 11.31 32.02
C LYS A 229 10.00 12.28 30.86
N LEU A 230 9.11 12.25 29.85
CA LEU A 230 9.20 13.15 28.70
C LEU A 230 9.03 14.62 29.10
N ARG A 231 8.06 14.94 29.97
CA ARG A 231 7.86 16.32 30.48
C ARG A 231 9.05 16.82 31.30
N SER A 232 9.59 15.98 32.18
CA SER A 232 10.77 16.30 33.00
C SER A 232 11.99 16.54 32.11
N LEU A 233 12.20 15.72 31.07
CA LEU A 233 13.30 15.90 30.13
C LEU A 233 13.17 17.21 29.33
N ILE A 234 11.98 17.54 28.82
CA ILE A 234 11.71 18.82 28.15
C ILE A 234 12.03 19.99 29.11
N THR A 235 11.55 19.91 30.35
CA THR A 235 11.79 20.93 31.38
C THR A 235 13.27 21.06 31.70
N TRP A 236 14.00 19.95 31.83
CA TRP A 236 15.43 19.96 32.10
C TRP A 236 16.20 20.59 30.95
N LEU A 237 15.94 20.19 29.70
CA LEU A 237 16.58 20.76 28.51
C LEU A 237 16.29 22.27 28.36
N SER A 238 15.12 22.75 28.80
CA SER A 238 14.80 24.18 28.78
C SER A 238 15.70 25.01 29.72
N ARG A 239 16.13 24.43 30.85
CA ARG A 239 16.87 25.12 31.92
C ARG A 239 18.39 25.02 31.80
N HIS A 240 18.89 24.04 31.06
CA HIS A 240 20.33 23.74 30.97
C HIS A 240 20.90 24.12 29.60
N SER A 241 22.22 24.25 29.50
CA SER A 241 22.86 24.56 28.22
C SER A 241 22.89 23.34 27.29
N GLU A 242 23.00 23.57 25.98
CA GLU A 242 23.18 22.48 25.02
C GLU A 242 24.48 21.70 25.31
N GLN A 243 25.56 22.42 25.63
CA GLN A 243 26.87 21.80 25.90
C GLN A 243 26.80 20.84 27.09
N GLU A 244 26.13 21.25 28.18
CA GLU A 244 25.95 20.40 29.36
C GLU A 244 25.21 19.09 29.04
N ALA A 245 24.16 19.16 28.21
CA ALA A 245 23.47 17.97 27.74
C ALA A 245 24.39 17.07 26.91
N ARG A 246 25.15 17.65 25.96
CA ARG A 246 26.10 16.90 25.11
C ARG A 246 27.20 16.23 25.92
N ASP A 247 27.73 16.91 26.94
CA ASP A 247 28.77 16.38 27.82
C ASP A 247 28.24 15.21 28.65
N GLY A 248 27.04 15.33 29.22
CA GLY A 248 26.39 14.25 29.97
C GLY A 248 26.13 13.00 29.12
N ILE A 249 25.68 13.20 27.88
CA ILE A 249 25.45 12.10 26.92
C ILE A 249 26.78 11.46 26.50
N SER A 250 27.80 12.26 26.19
CA SER A 250 29.09 11.77 25.72
C SER A 250 29.81 10.92 26.78
N LYS A 251 29.61 11.21 28.07
CA LYS A 251 30.10 10.37 29.17
C LYS A 251 29.48 8.97 29.18
N LYS A 252 28.24 8.80 28.70
CA LYS A 252 27.55 7.50 28.61
C LYS A 252 27.92 6.72 27.35
N LEU A 253 28.17 7.41 26.24
CA LEU A 253 28.50 6.82 24.94
C LEU A 253 29.99 6.40 24.87
N THR A 254 30.32 5.34 25.63
CA THR A 254 31.70 4.86 25.81
C THR A 254 32.27 4.17 24.57
N ASN A 255 31.45 3.42 23.83
CA ASN A 255 31.87 2.82 22.56
C ASN A 255 31.60 3.76 21.36
N ASN A 256 32.38 3.57 20.28
CA ASN A 256 32.32 4.43 19.10
C ASN A 256 31.08 4.22 18.24
N GLU A 257 30.49 3.02 18.26
CA GLU A 257 29.32 2.67 17.45
C GLU A 257 28.08 3.42 17.95
N ASP A 258 27.77 3.32 19.24
CA ASP A 258 26.66 4.02 19.88
C ASP A 258 26.83 5.54 19.77
N ARG A 259 28.07 6.02 19.91
CA ARG A 259 28.40 7.44 19.72
C ARG A 259 28.07 7.91 18.32
N SER A 260 28.52 7.17 17.31
CA SER A 260 28.26 7.50 15.90
C SER A 260 26.77 7.43 15.58
N LYS A 261 26.08 6.39 16.07
CA LYS A 261 24.64 6.18 15.90
C LYS A 261 23.82 7.31 16.52
N PHE A 262 24.14 7.71 17.75
CA PHE A 262 23.45 8.80 18.45
C PHE A 262 23.61 10.12 17.71
N TRP A 263 24.84 10.51 17.38
CA TRP A 263 25.10 11.80 16.73
C TRP A 263 24.58 11.85 15.30
N PHE A 264 24.61 10.71 14.58
CA PHE A 264 23.92 10.59 13.29
C PHE A 264 22.41 10.85 13.44
N ASN A 265 21.75 10.23 14.43
CA ASN A 265 20.32 10.46 14.66
C ASN A 265 20.04 11.91 15.08
N TYR A 266 20.86 12.50 15.94
CA TYR A 266 20.78 13.90 16.32
C TYR A 266 20.85 14.84 15.11
N HIS A 267 21.90 14.71 14.28
CA HIS A 267 22.07 15.55 13.09
C HIS A 267 20.95 15.34 12.08
N LYS A 268 20.50 14.10 11.88
CA LYS A 268 19.35 13.80 11.03
C LYS A 268 18.09 14.52 11.52
N ASN A 269 17.78 14.50 12.81
CA ASN A 269 16.62 15.20 13.37
C ASN A 269 16.74 16.72 13.25
N LEU A 270 17.94 17.27 13.42
CA LEU A 270 18.19 18.70 13.23
C LEU A 270 18.00 19.12 11.76
N THR A 271 18.57 18.37 10.82
CA THR A 271 18.36 18.60 9.38
C THR A 271 16.89 18.50 9.02
N ASN A 272 16.18 17.49 9.54
CA ASN A 272 14.75 17.30 9.32
C ASN A 272 13.89 18.49 9.75
N MET A 273 14.22 19.16 10.87
CA MET A 273 13.49 20.34 11.34
C MET A 273 13.64 21.52 10.38
N ARG A 274 14.76 21.58 9.66
CA ARG A 274 15.13 22.65 8.71
C ARG A 274 14.85 22.31 7.24
N ASN A 275 14.55 21.05 6.94
CA ASN A 275 14.43 20.59 5.56
C ASN A 275 13.08 21.01 4.96
N GLU A 276 13.16 21.75 3.86
CA GLU A 276 12.02 22.20 3.07
C GLU A 276 12.20 21.84 1.58
N GLU A 277 13.16 20.95 1.27
CA GLU A 277 13.42 20.51 -0.10
C GLU A 277 12.22 19.78 -0.68
N GLN A 278 11.89 20.14 -1.92
CA GLN A 278 10.78 19.53 -2.65
C GLN A 278 11.26 18.42 -3.59
N GLY A 279 10.49 17.35 -3.66
CA GLY A 279 10.65 16.30 -4.67
C GLY A 279 9.76 16.52 -5.90
N TYR A 280 9.79 15.54 -6.80
CA TYR A 280 8.95 15.52 -8.00
C TYR A 280 7.46 15.40 -7.68
N ALA A 281 7.08 14.69 -6.63
CA ALA A 281 5.69 14.54 -6.25
C ALA A 281 5.05 15.87 -5.82
N THR A 282 5.79 16.70 -5.07
CA THR A 282 5.38 18.08 -4.76
C THR A 282 5.16 18.90 -6.03
N LYS A 283 6.12 18.88 -6.97
CA LYS A 283 6.01 19.62 -8.24
C LYS A 283 4.78 19.19 -9.04
N TYR A 284 4.54 17.88 -9.12
CA TYR A 284 3.40 17.29 -9.82
C TYR A 284 2.07 17.77 -9.23
N LEU A 285 1.91 17.72 -7.90
CA LEU A 285 0.67 18.13 -7.23
C LEU A 285 0.40 19.63 -7.28
N LEU A 286 1.44 20.45 -7.47
CA LEU A 286 1.30 21.88 -7.71
C LEU A 286 0.96 22.23 -9.18
N GLY A 287 0.78 21.22 -10.04
CA GLY A 287 0.45 21.41 -11.45
C GLY A 287 1.65 21.77 -12.32
N SER A 288 2.88 21.63 -11.82
CA SER A 288 4.08 21.81 -12.65
C SER A 288 4.16 20.70 -13.70
N LYS A 289 4.38 21.05 -14.97
CA LYS A 289 4.76 20.05 -15.98
C LYS A 289 6.18 19.55 -15.69
N ILE A 290 6.34 18.25 -15.55
CA ILE A 290 7.63 17.56 -15.40
C ILE A 290 7.84 16.74 -16.69
N PRO A 291 8.24 17.36 -17.80
CA PRO A 291 8.37 16.62 -19.05
C PRO A 291 9.41 15.50 -18.91
N ILE A 292 9.07 14.35 -19.50
CA ILE A 292 10.03 13.27 -19.78
C ILE A 292 10.51 13.51 -21.21
N VAL A 293 11.76 13.92 -21.37
CA VAL A 293 12.35 14.21 -22.69
C VAL A 293 12.91 12.94 -23.34
N THR A 294 13.34 13.03 -24.60
CA THR A 294 14.06 11.93 -25.26
C THR A 294 15.37 11.65 -24.54
N GLN A 295 15.66 10.38 -24.21
CA GLN A 295 16.83 9.94 -23.44
C GLN A 295 16.96 10.67 -22.09
N ASP A 296 15.85 10.90 -21.40
CA ASP A 296 15.82 11.59 -20.12
C ASP A 296 16.50 10.75 -19.03
N PRO A 297 17.59 11.21 -18.38
CA PRO A 297 18.27 10.42 -17.36
C PRO A 297 17.41 10.14 -16.11
N GLU A 298 16.32 10.88 -15.93
CA GLU A 298 15.38 10.76 -14.82
C GLU A 298 14.02 10.19 -15.26
N TRP A 299 13.96 9.56 -16.45
CA TRP A 299 12.74 8.94 -17.00
C TRP A 299 12.05 8.03 -15.97
N PHE A 300 12.84 7.30 -15.18
CA PHE A 300 12.34 6.32 -14.23
C PHE A 300 11.66 6.98 -13.03
N GLU A 301 12.36 7.90 -12.36
CA GLU A 301 11.84 8.65 -11.21
C GLU A 301 10.61 9.47 -11.59
N LYS A 302 10.63 10.11 -12.76
CA LYS A 302 9.47 10.83 -13.32
C LYS A 302 8.34 9.84 -13.62
N GLY A 303 8.64 8.68 -14.20
CA GLY A 303 7.67 7.63 -14.48
C GLY A 303 6.96 7.09 -13.23
N VAL A 304 7.65 6.99 -12.10
CA VAL A 304 7.06 6.65 -10.79
C VAL A 304 6.06 7.73 -10.36
N VAL A 305 6.46 9.00 -10.45
CA VAL A 305 5.62 10.14 -10.02
C VAL A 305 4.36 10.28 -10.88
N TYR A 306 4.51 10.06 -12.18
CA TYR A 306 3.41 10.01 -13.14
C TYR A 306 2.61 8.70 -13.09
N LYS A 307 2.97 7.77 -12.19
CA LYS A 307 2.24 6.50 -11.94
C LYS A 307 2.31 5.49 -13.10
N HIS A 308 3.22 5.67 -14.04
CA HIS A 308 3.48 4.69 -15.11
C HIS A 308 4.34 3.52 -14.62
N VAL A 309 5.19 3.76 -13.62
CA VAL A 309 5.99 2.71 -12.98
C VAL A 309 5.32 2.31 -11.67
N PRO A 310 4.78 1.08 -11.56
CA PRO A 310 4.29 0.54 -10.31
C PRO A 310 5.36 0.61 -9.19
N PRO A 311 4.99 1.02 -7.98
CA PRO A 311 5.94 1.24 -6.88
C PRO A 311 6.77 0.01 -6.50
N VAL A 312 6.20 -1.20 -6.60
CA VAL A 312 6.94 -2.45 -6.37
C VAL A 312 8.11 -2.61 -7.35
N TYR A 313 7.99 -2.09 -8.57
CA TYR A 313 9.04 -2.14 -9.58
C TYR A 313 10.15 -1.11 -9.35
N TYR A 314 9.98 -0.15 -8.42
CA TYR A 314 11.08 0.71 -8.00
C TYR A 314 12.23 -0.09 -7.43
N ASN A 315 11.95 -0.92 -6.41
CA ASN A 315 12.99 -1.72 -5.76
C ASN A 315 13.54 -2.79 -6.69
N LEU A 316 12.70 -3.33 -7.58
CA LEU A 316 13.14 -4.27 -8.60
C LEU A 316 14.16 -3.63 -9.54
N TYR A 317 13.88 -2.44 -10.08
CA TYR A 317 14.80 -1.75 -10.99
C TYR A 317 16.04 -1.22 -10.29
N LYS A 318 15.89 -0.46 -9.19
CA LYS A 318 17.00 0.23 -8.52
C LYS A 318 17.88 -0.71 -7.69
N TRP A 319 17.27 -1.67 -7.01
CA TRP A 319 17.96 -2.52 -6.05
C TRP A 319 18.07 -3.98 -6.47
N LYS A 320 17.39 -4.39 -7.55
CA LYS A 320 17.29 -5.80 -7.97
C LYS A 320 16.67 -6.67 -6.87
N VAL A 321 15.71 -6.12 -6.14
CA VAL A 321 15.04 -6.77 -5.01
C VAL A 321 13.53 -6.70 -5.16
N ILE A 322 12.87 -7.85 -4.95
CA ILE A 322 11.44 -7.93 -4.73
C ILE A 322 11.17 -8.65 -3.40
N ASN A 323 10.16 -8.17 -2.67
CA ASN A 323 9.69 -8.84 -1.46
C ASN A 323 8.69 -9.92 -1.85
N GLY A 324 8.86 -11.12 -1.30
CA GLY A 324 7.96 -12.26 -1.49
C GLY A 324 6.63 -12.11 -0.77
N SER A 325 5.85 -13.19 -0.78
CA SER A 325 4.55 -13.26 -0.12
C SER A 325 4.65 -13.56 1.37
N TRP A 326 3.52 -13.46 2.07
CA TRP A 326 3.42 -13.85 3.47
C TRP A 326 3.15 -15.36 3.64
N VAL A 327 2.64 -16.07 2.63
CA VAL A 327 2.35 -17.52 2.72
C VAL A 327 3.52 -18.34 2.20
N ILE A 328 4.25 -18.95 3.12
CA ILE A 328 5.24 -20.00 2.84
C ILE A 328 4.98 -21.12 3.84
N ASP A 329 4.38 -22.24 3.39
CA ASP A 329 4.60 -23.51 4.08
C ASP A 329 6.11 -23.82 4.00
N GLU A 330 6.75 -24.22 5.10
CA GLU A 330 8.19 -24.51 5.19
C GLU A 330 8.67 -25.48 4.09
N LYS A 331 7.76 -26.27 3.52
CA LYS A 331 8.03 -27.24 2.45
C LYS A 331 7.76 -26.71 1.03
N SER A 332 7.23 -25.50 0.88
CA SER A 332 6.64 -25.02 -0.36
C SER A 332 7.27 -23.72 -0.88
N GLN A 333 7.22 -23.53 -2.19
CA GLN A 333 7.71 -22.33 -2.86
C GLN A 333 6.78 -21.13 -2.58
N ASP A 334 7.35 -19.94 -2.42
CA ASP A 334 6.64 -18.69 -2.13
C ASP A 334 5.56 -18.39 -3.20
N SER A 335 4.37 -17.96 -2.76
CA SER A 335 3.22 -17.74 -3.64
C SER A 335 3.47 -16.71 -4.75
N ILE A 336 4.45 -15.80 -4.59
CA ILE A 336 4.80 -14.83 -5.64
C ILE A 336 5.37 -15.51 -6.89
N PHE A 337 5.95 -16.71 -6.76
CA PHE A 337 6.65 -17.37 -7.86
C PHE A 337 5.73 -17.77 -9.01
N LEU A 338 4.44 -17.98 -8.76
CA LEU A 338 3.49 -18.23 -9.85
C LEU A 338 3.41 -17.04 -10.82
N SER A 339 3.63 -15.81 -10.31
CA SER A 339 3.64 -14.57 -11.07
C SER A 339 5.04 -14.14 -11.57
N ILE A 340 6.07 -14.98 -11.38
CA ILE A 340 7.46 -14.56 -11.60
C ILE A 340 7.77 -14.19 -13.05
N ASP A 341 7.13 -14.84 -14.03
CA ASP A 341 7.40 -14.55 -15.45
C ASP A 341 6.80 -13.20 -15.87
N ILE A 342 5.69 -12.77 -15.25
CA ILE A 342 5.16 -11.41 -15.38
C ILE A 342 6.17 -10.39 -14.85
N ILE A 343 6.76 -10.68 -13.67
CA ILE A 343 7.76 -9.82 -13.02
C ILE A 343 9.06 -9.75 -13.84
N LYS A 344 9.54 -10.89 -14.36
CA LYS A 344 10.73 -10.96 -15.24
C LYS A 344 10.52 -10.12 -16.49
N TYR A 345 9.36 -10.27 -17.15
CA TYR A 345 9.06 -9.49 -18.36
C TYR A 345 9.06 -7.99 -18.05
N ALA A 346 8.41 -7.55 -16.97
CA ALA A 346 8.45 -6.15 -16.54
C ALA A 346 9.88 -5.64 -16.27
N TYR A 347 10.71 -6.42 -15.58
CA TYR A 347 12.11 -6.04 -15.31
C TYR A 347 12.97 -6.03 -16.58
N ASN A 348 12.73 -6.95 -17.51
CA ASN A 348 13.39 -6.96 -18.81
C ASN A 348 13.03 -5.72 -19.63
N LEU A 349 11.77 -5.28 -19.64
CA LEU A 349 11.39 -4.01 -20.27
C LEU A 349 12.11 -2.81 -19.61
N LEU A 350 12.11 -2.75 -18.27
CA LEU A 350 12.74 -1.68 -17.50
C LEU A 350 14.25 -1.57 -17.77
N THR A 351 14.93 -2.71 -17.98
CA THR A 351 16.39 -2.80 -18.14
C THR A 351 16.86 -3.04 -19.57
N ASN A 352 15.94 -2.99 -20.55
CA ASN A 352 16.22 -3.35 -21.95
C ASN A 352 16.91 -4.72 -22.08
N TYR A 353 16.45 -5.71 -21.30
CA TYR A 353 16.98 -7.08 -21.22
C TYR A 353 18.46 -7.18 -20.79
N LYS A 354 19.03 -6.12 -20.19
CA LYS A 354 20.40 -6.10 -19.64
C LYS A 354 20.47 -6.38 -18.13
N GLY A 355 19.31 -6.56 -17.48
CA GLY A 355 19.20 -6.70 -16.02
C GLY A 355 19.87 -7.95 -15.44
N GLY A 356 19.86 -9.05 -16.20
CA GLY A 356 20.50 -10.34 -15.93
C GLY A 356 19.85 -11.14 -14.80
N LYS A 357 19.80 -10.57 -13.59
CA LYS A 357 19.27 -11.24 -12.40
C LYS A 357 18.70 -10.28 -11.36
N PHE A 358 17.84 -10.79 -10.49
CA PHE A 358 17.32 -10.10 -9.30
C PHE A 358 17.01 -11.10 -8.17
N LYS A 359 16.79 -10.60 -6.96
CA LYS A 359 16.54 -11.42 -5.76
C LYS A 359 15.08 -11.32 -5.33
N VAL A 360 14.45 -12.46 -5.10
CA VAL A 360 13.14 -12.61 -4.46
C VAL A 360 13.38 -13.00 -3.01
N TYR A 361 13.16 -12.08 -2.08
CA TYR A 361 13.34 -12.34 -0.66
C TYR A 361 12.10 -12.98 -0.06
N GLN A 362 12.29 -14.09 0.66
CA GLN A 362 11.23 -14.80 1.39
C GLN A 362 11.16 -14.34 2.85
N ASP A 363 12.27 -13.86 3.39
CA ASP A 363 12.38 -13.20 4.69
C ASP A 363 13.66 -12.32 4.71
N SER A 364 14.07 -11.80 5.86
CA SER A 364 15.25 -10.94 5.97
C SER A 364 16.58 -11.63 5.64
N ASN A 365 16.63 -12.96 5.68
CA ASN A 365 17.82 -13.79 5.56
C ASN A 365 17.78 -14.73 4.34
N ARG A 366 16.59 -15.10 3.86
CA ARG A 366 16.39 -16.04 2.75
C ARG A 366 15.93 -15.33 1.49
N TYR A 367 16.59 -15.63 0.38
CA TYR A 367 16.18 -15.18 -0.95
C TYR A 367 16.52 -16.23 -2.01
N ILE A 368 15.80 -16.18 -3.12
CA ILE A 368 16.10 -16.93 -4.34
C ILE A 368 16.57 -15.92 -5.39
N GLU A 369 17.71 -16.22 -6.03
CA GLU A 369 18.21 -15.43 -7.16
C GLU A 369 17.54 -15.91 -8.45
N MET A 370 16.86 -14.99 -9.13
CA MET A 370 16.14 -15.24 -10.36
C MET A 370 16.94 -14.73 -11.54
N GLN A 371 17.15 -15.60 -12.53
CA GLN A 371 17.62 -15.19 -13.85
C GLN A 371 16.46 -14.53 -14.61
N THR A 372 16.78 -13.50 -15.39
CA THR A 372 15.79 -12.74 -16.17
C THR A 372 15.56 -13.30 -17.55
N GLU A 373 16.47 -14.15 -18.03
CA GLU A 373 16.29 -14.90 -19.26
C GLU A 373 15.06 -15.79 -19.13
N ASP A 374 14.13 -15.65 -20.07
CA ASP A 374 12.95 -16.49 -20.19
C ASP A 374 12.95 -17.11 -21.59
N PRO A 375 13.11 -18.43 -21.72
CA PRO A 375 13.10 -19.08 -23.02
C PRO A 375 11.72 -19.02 -23.71
N ASN A 376 10.66 -18.72 -22.96
CA ASN A 376 9.29 -18.70 -23.47
C ASN A 376 8.79 -17.30 -23.84
N VAL A 377 9.52 -16.23 -23.46
CA VAL A 377 9.11 -14.85 -23.75
C VAL A 377 10.27 -14.10 -24.39
N CYS A 378 10.21 -13.98 -25.72
CA CYS A 378 11.25 -13.33 -26.51
C CYS A 378 11.35 -11.83 -26.21
N ARG A 379 12.46 -11.21 -26.63
CA ARG A 379 12.59 -9.76 -26.60
C ARG A 379 11.68 -9.15 -27.69
N PRO A 380 10.70 -8.30 -27.34
CA PRO A 380 9.90 -7.59 -28.32
C PRO A 380 10.76 -6.66 -29.17
N MET A 381 10.32 -6.41 -30.40
CA MET A 381 11.02 -5.55 -31.35
C MET A 381 10.76 -4.07 -31.05
N TYR A 382 11.78 -3.36 -30.56
CA TYR A 382 11.84 -1.91 -30.46
C TYR A 382 13.30 -1.44 -30.47
N ASP A 383 13.53 -0.15 -30.75
CA ASP A 383 14.86 0.47 -30.69
C ASP A 383 14.97 1.39 -29.47
N CYS A 384 15.94 1.11 -28.60
CA CYS A 384 16.28 1.95 -27.44
C CYS A 384 17.69 1.63 -26.92
N LYS A 385 18.28 2.57 -26.18
CA LYS A 385 19.62 2.47 -25.59
C LYS A 385 19.60 1.80 -24.23
N GLU A 386 18.95 2.43 -23.25
CA GLU A 386 18.93 2.02 -21.84
C GLU A 386 17.63 1.34 -21.45
N SER A 387 16.50 1.87 -21.91
CA SER A 387 15.18 1.35 -21.61
C SER A 387 14.20 1.71 -22.72
N VAL A 388 13.20 0.87 -22.98
CA VAL A 388 12.09 1.18 -23.91
C VAL A 388 11.27 2.42 -23.49
N PHE A 389 11.60 2.92 -22.31
CA PHE A 389 10.91 3.92 -21.53
C PHE A 389 11.66 5.26 -21.47
N GLU A 390 12.91 5.28 -21.91
CA GLU A 390 13.83 6.43 -21.82
C GLU A 390 13.40 7.63 -22.67
N ASN A 391 12.49 7.42 -23.63
CA ASN A 391 12.01 8.42 -24.58
C ASN A 391 10.60 8.94 -24.27
N GLY A 392 10.11 8.67 -23.05
CA GLY A 392 8.79 9.09 -22.60
C GLY A 392 7.69 8.06 -22.85
N TRP A 393 6.53 8.33 -22.25
CA TRP A 393 5.43 7.37 -22.05
C TRP A 393 4.32 7.41 -23.08
N ASP A 394 4.26 8.47 -23.87
CA ASP A 394 3.17 8.71 -24.83
C ASP A 394 3.13 7.65 -25.94
N GLN A 395 4.27 7.07 -26.30
CA GLN A 395 4.38 6.09 -27.40
C GLN A 395 4.34 4.63 -26.94
N VAL A 396 4.45 4.36 -25.63
CA VAL A 396 4.59 2.99 -25.09
C VAL A 396 3.41 2.10 -25.49
N LYS A 397 2.19 2.65 -25.42
CA LYS A 397 0.97 1.92 -25.81
C LYS A 397 1.01 1.45 -27.28
N GLN A 398 1.69 2.17 -28.17
CA GLN A 398 1.79 1.82 -29.59
C GLN A 398 2.76 0.64 -29.84
N LEU A 399 3.67 0.39 -28.88
CA LEU A 399 4.63 -0.72 -28.95
C LEU A 399 3.98 -2.09 -28.66
N LYS A 400 2.73 -2.12 -28.19
CA LYS A 400 1.95 -3.35 -27.92
C LYS A 400 2.69 -4.36 -27.01
N LEU A 401 3.43 -3.85 -26.03
CA LEU A 401 4.26 -4.67 -25.14
C LEU A 401 3.43 -5.60 -24.25
N PHE A 402 2.23 -5.18 -23.84
CA PHE A 402 1.34 -6.04 -23.07
C PHE A 402 0.79 -7.18 -23.95
N GLU A 403 0.31 -6.85 -25.14
CA GLU A 403 -0.20 -7.82 -26.11
C GLU A 403 0.88 -8.81 -26.56
N HIS A 404 2.13 -8.36 -26.70
CA HIS A 404 3.27 -9.24 -26.91
C HIS A 404 3.37 -10.28 -25.78
N PHE A 405 3.31 -9.87 -24.51
CA PHE A 405 3.30 -10.81 -23.38
C PHE A 405 2.12 -11.79 -23.45
N LEU A 406 0.93 -11.32 -23.85
CA LEU A 406 -0.24 -12.19 -24.03
C LEU A 406 -0.01 -13.25 -25.11
N THR A 407 0.52 -12.85 -26.27
CA THR A 407 0.82 -13.75 -27.39
C THR A 407 1.86 -14.80 -27.03
N GLU A 408 2.96 -14.40 -26.38
CA GLU A 408 4.02 -15.34 -25.93
C GLU A 408 3.49 -16.34 -24.88
N ASN A 409 2.45 -15.97 -24.14
CA ASN A 409 1.76 -16.85 -23.19
C ASN A 409 0.52 -17.54 -23.81
N CYS A 410 0.37 -17.53 -25.13
CA CYS A 410 -0.73 -18.14 -25.89
C CYS A 410 -2.14 -17.66 -25.48
N ILE A 411 -2.29 -16.44 -24.95
CA ILE A 411 -3.58 -15.88 -24.54
C ILE A 411 -4.20 -15.18 -25.76
N ASN A 412 -5.37 -15.66 -26.19
CA ASN A 412 -6.02 -15.17 -27.42
C ASN A 412 -6.72 -13.82 -27.19
N THR A 413 -6.17 -12.77 -27.80
CA THR A 413 -6.69 -11.40 -27.69
C THR A 413 -8.04 -11.20 -28.38
N ASP A 414 -8.36 -11.96 -29.44
CA ASP A 414 -9.66 -11.90 -30.11
C ASP A 414 -10.78 -12.46 -29.22
N VAL A 415 -10.47 -13.49 -28.42
CA VAL A 415 -11.41 -14.03 -27.44
C VAL A 415 -11.56 -13.08 -26.26
N LEU A 416 -10.46 -12.47 -25.79
CA LEU A 416 -10.51 -11.42 -24.75
C LEU A 416 -11.36 -10.22 -25.18
N ALA A 417 -11.40 -9.87 -26.47
CA ALA A 417 -12.21 -8.78 -26.99
C ALA A 417 -13.74 -9.01 -26.84
N LYS A 418 -14.18 -10.23 -26.52
CA LYS A 418 -15.58 -10.54 -26.21
C LYS A 418 -15.99 -10.13 -24.78
N LEU A 419 -15.02 -9.86 -23.90
CA LEU A 419 -15.26 -9.47 -22.51
C LEU A 419 -15.58 -7.99 -22.38
N GLN A 420 -16.16 -7.62 -21.23
CA GLN A 420 -16.28 -6.21 -20.86
C GLN A 420 -14.88 -5.62 -20.57
N PRO A 421 -14.63 -4.34 -20.91
CA PRO A 421 -13.30 -3.74 -20.76
C PRO A 421 -12.72 -3.88 -19.34
N ASP A 422 -13.56 -3.75 -18.31
CA ASP A 422 -13.14 -3.73 -16.90
C ASP A 422 -12.76 -5.11 -16.33
N CYS A 423 -12.94 -6.20 -17.10
CA CYS A 423 -12.55 -7.55 -16.71
C CYS A 423 -11.55 -8.23 -17.66
N VAL A 424 -11.07 -7.57 -18.71
CA VAL A 424 -10.07 -8.16 -19.62
C VAL A 424 -8.78 -8.54 -18.89
N VAL A 425 -8.23 -7.63 -18.07
CA VAL A 425 -7.00 -7.90 -17.30
C VAL A 425 -7.24 -8.98 -16.24
N LEU A 426 -8.44 -9.06 -15.67
CA LEU A 426 -8.83 -10.11 -14.72
C LEU A 426 -8.80 -11.48 -15.39
N PHE A 427 -9.48 -11.64 -16.53
CA PHE A 427 -9.51 -12.91 -17.25
C PHE A 427 -8.14 -13.32 -17.75
N THR A 428 -7.33 -12.36 -18.19
CA THR A 428 -5.92 -12.59 -18.54
C THR A 428 -5.16 -13.21 -17.36
N ALA A 429 -5.31 -12.63 -16.15
CA ALA A 429 -4.67 -13.17 -14.95
C ALA A 429 -5.22 -14.54 -14.54
N LEU A 430 -6.54 -14.78 -14.68
CA LEU A 430 -7.17 -16.06 -14.35
C LEU A 430 -6.72 -17.19 -15.28
N VAL A 431 -6.64 -16.93 -16.59
CA VAL A 431 -6.17 -17.89 -17.60
C VAL A 431 -4.68 -18.18 -17.40
N TYR A 432 -3.87 -17.14 -17.17
CA TYR A 432 -2.46 -17.29 -16.85
C TYR A 432 -2.28 -18.17 -15.60
N PHE A 433 -2.98 -17.86 -14.51
CA PHE A 433 -2.97 -18.64 -13.26
C PHE A 433 -3.33 -20.11 -13.50
N ALA A 434 -4.43 -20.38 -14.19
CA ALA A 434 -4.91 -21.73 -14.45
C ALA A 434 -3.93 -22.56 -15.29
N ARG A 435 -3.35 -21.97 -16.35
CA ARG A 435 -2.37 -22.65 -17.21
C ARG A 435 -1.08 -22.96 -16.45
N ARG A 436 -0.60 -22.02 -15.62
CA ARG A 436 0.58 -22.26 -14.79
C ARG A 436 0.35 -23.42 -13.81
N LYS A 437 -0.82 -23.47 -13.17
CA LYS A 437 -1.19 -24.58 -12.29
C LYS A 437 -1.38 -25.91 -13.02
N GLN A 438 -1.91 -25.88 -14.24
CA GLN A 438 -2.00 -27.07 -15.07
C GLN A 438 -0.62 -27.66 -15.41
N LEU A 439 0.40 -26.81 -15.64
CA LEU A 439 1.79 -27.28 -15.82
C LEU A 439 2.36 -27.93 -14.56
N GLU A 440 1.88 -27.54 -13.37
CA GLU A 440 2.18 -28.18 -12.08
C GLU A 440 1.32 -29.44 -11.83
N GLY A 441 0.43 -29.81 -12.76
CA GLY A 441 -0.46 -30.97 -12.64
C GLY A 441 -1.72 -30.72 -11.80
N GLU A 442 -2.05 -29.45 -11.53
CA GLU A 442 -3.19 -29.06 -10.71
C GLU A 442 -4.36 -28.51 -11.53
N ASP A 443 -5.58 -28.98 -11.26
CA ASP A 443 -6.83 -28.37 -11.76
C ASP A 443 -7.35 -27.34 -10.75
N VAL A 444 -7.37 -26.07 -11.17
CA VAL A 444 -7.82 -24.92 -10.36
C VAL A 444 -9.06 -24.24 -10.94
N LYS A 445 -9.84 -24.97 -11.75
CA LYS A 445 -11.07 -24.45 -12.39
C LYS A 445 -12.07 -23.89 -11.37
N ARG A 446 -12.19 -24.51 -10.20
CA ARG A 446 -13.13 -24.08 -9.14
C ARG A 446 -12.69 -22.76 -8.49
N GLU A 447 -11.40 -22.58 -8.27
CA GLU A 447 -10.79 -21.35 -7.77
C GLU A 447 -11.06 -20.19 -8.74
N VAL A 448 -10.84 -20.42 -10.04
CA VAL A 448 -11.15 -19.42 -11.09
C VAL A 448 -12.64 -19.07 -11.08
N TYR A 449 -13.52 -20.08 -11.04
CA TYR A 449 -14.97 -19.85 -11.02
C TYR A 449 -15.44 -19.10 -9.78
N ALA A 450 -14.85 -19.36 -8.61
CA ALA A 450 -15.15 -18.60 -7.41
C ALA A 450 -14.83 -17.10 -7.58
N VAL A 451 -13.73 -16.76 -8.25
CA VAL A 451 -13.36 -15.36 -8.53
C VAL A 451 -14.27 -14.72 -9.59
N ILE A 452 -14.63 -15.44 -10.65
CA ILE A 452 -15.60 -14.94 -11.65
C ILE A 452 -16.96 -14.67 -10.98
N LEU A 453 -17.43 -15.59 -10.12
CA LEU A 453 -18.65 -15.39 -9.34
C LEU A 453 -18.54 -14.18 -8.40
N SER A 454 -17.38 -13.99 -7.76
CA SER A 454 -17.12 -12.80 -6.94
C SER A 454 -17.19 -11.51 -7.75
N TYR A 455 -16.57 -11.46 -8.94
CA TYR A 455 -16.67 -10.31 -9.85
C TYR A 455 -18.12 -10.00 -10.24
N VAL A 456 -18.90 -11.00 -10.64
CA VAL A 456 -20.30 -10.82 -11.02
C VAL A 456 -21.12 -10.33 -9.82
N LEU A 457 -20.99 -10.98 -8.65
CA LEU A 457 -21.75 -10.60 -7.46
C LEU A 457 -21.37 -9.22 -6.93
N LEU A 458 -20.09 -8.87 -6.87
CA LEU A 458 -19.68 -7.54 -6.43
C LEU A 458 -20.10 -6.45 -7.41
N SER A 459 -19.99 -6.71 -8.71
CA SER A 459 -20.44 -5.79 -9.76
C SER A 459 -21.96 -5.57 -9.73
N LEU A 460 -22.75 -6.59 -9.38
CA LEU A 460 -24.21 -6.49 -9.27
C LEU A 460 -24.70 -5.94 -7.91
N VAL A 461 -23.99 -6.24 -6.81
CA VAL A 461 -24.43 -5.88 -5.45
C VAL A 461 -23.99 -4.46 -5.06
N TYR A 462 -22.88 -3.94 -5.62
CA TYR A 462 -22.28 -2.66 -5.20
C TYR A 462 -22.15 -1.60 -6.30
N ASN A 463 -22.49 -1.91 -7.56
CA ASN A 463 -22.57 -0.89 -8.61
C ASN A 463 -23.99 -0.29 -8.67
N THR A 464 -24.26 0.74 -7.88
CA THR A 464 -25.56 1.44 -7.88
C THR A 464 -25.79 2.29 -9.14
N GLU A 465 -24.75 2.52 -9.95
CA GLU A 465 -24.79 3.41 -11.12
C GLU A 465 -25.45 2.77 -12.36
N THR A 466 -25.54 1.43 -12.43
CA THR A 466 -26.21 0.69 -13.51
C THR A 466 -27.69 0.36 -13.21
N CYS A 467 -28.20 0.82 -12.07
CA CYS A 467 -29.47 0.35 -11.50
C CYS A 467 -30.69 1.11 -12.05
N SER A 468 -31.04 0.91 -13.33
CA SER A 468 -32.33 1.42 -13.84
C SER A 468 -33.28 0.38 -14.44
N LYS A 469 -32.82 -0.82 -14.85
CA LYS A 469 -33.70 -1.78 -15.56
C LYS A 469 -34.14 -3.02 -14.75
N ASP A 470 -33.29 -3.61 -13.88
CA ASP A 470 -33.60 -4.89 -13.21
C ASP A 470 -33.34 -4.93 -11.68
N TRP A 471 -33.69 -3.85 -10.98
CA TRP A 471 -33.46 -3.74 -9.52
C TRP A 471 -34.06 -4.90 -8.68
N LYS A 472 -35.14 -5.53 -9.15
CA LYS A 472 -35.79 -6.67 -8.49
C LYS A 472 -34.93 -7.93 -8.53
N GLU A 473 -34.26 -8.22 -9.65
CA GLU A 473 -33.33 -9.35 -9.76
C GLU A 473 -32.13 -9.12 -8.84
N HIS A 474 -31.59 -7.90 -8.83
CA HIS A 474 -30.47 -7.52 -7.96
C HIS A 474 -30.78 -7.70 -6.47
N LEU A 475 -31.98 -7.32 -6.02
CA LEU A 475 -32.35 -7.50 -4.61
C LEU A 475 -32.47 -8.97 -4.22
N LYS A 476 -33.00 -9.81 -5.13
CA LYS A 476 -33.12 -11.26 -4.92
C LYS A 476 -31.74 -11.90 -4.78
N ILE A 477 -30.83 -11.65 -5.73
CA ILE A 477 -29.48 -12.23 -5.67
C ILE A 477 -28.71 -11.73 -4.45
N LYS A 478 -28.85 -10.46 -4.09
CA LYS A 478 -28.24 -9.91 -2.87
C LYS A 478 -28.70 -10.66 -1.61
N ARG A 479 -29.99 -11.02 -1.53
CA ARG A 479 -30.53 -11.79 -0.40
C ARG A 479 -29.97 -13.22 -0.39
N VAL A 480 -29.93 -13.91 -1.53
CA VAL A 480 -29.44 -15.30 -1.62
C VAL A 480 -27.92 -15.36 -1.37
N ALA A 481 -27.16 -14.41 -1.91
CA ALA A 481 -25.71 -14.36 -1.80
C ALA A 481 -25.20 -13.84 -0.44
N ALA A 482 -26.04 -13.16 0.36
CA ALA A 482 -25.64 -12.52 1.61
C ALA A 482 -24.93 -13.47 2.58
N LYS A 483 -25.32 -14.74 2.63
CA LYS A 483 -24.70 -15.74 3.51
C LYS A 483 -23.21 -15.97 3.20
N TYR A 484 -22.78 -15.78 1.96
CA TYR A 484 -21.38 -15.97 1.55
C TYR A 484 -20.48 -14.77 1.89
N PHE A 485 -21.05 -13.59 2.14
CA PHE A 485 -20.30 -12.40 2.57
C PHE A 485 -20.03 -12.33 4.08
N ARG A 486 -20.62 -13.27 4.84
CA ARG A 486 -20.52 -13.29 6.29
C ARG A 486 -19.23 -14.00 6.70
N TYR A 487 -18.40 -13.26 7.43
CA TYR A 487 -17.28 -13.82 8.18
C TYR A 487 -17.76 -14.19 9.58
N ASP A 488 -17.36 -15.37 10.03
CA ASP A 488 -17.57 -15.86 11.39
C ASP A 488 -16.28 -16.56 11.83
N GLU A 489 -15.72 -16.18 12.97
CA GLU A 489 -14.37 -16.61 13.37
C GLU A 489 -14.31 -18.10 13.70
N GLU A 490 -15.33 -18.63 14.40
CA GLU A 490 -15.39 -20.04 14.78
C GLU A 490 -15.63 -20.93 13.57
N GLU A 491 -16.49 -20.48 12.64
CA GLU A 491 -16.63 -21.15 11.36
C GLU A 491 -15.33 -21.11 10.55
N ALA A 492 -14.66 -19.95 10.49
CA ALA A 492 -13.43 -19.77 9.73
C ALA A 492 -12.33 -20.72 10.22
N LYS A 493 -12.16 -20.86 11.55
CA LYS A 493 -11.26 -21.85 12.16
C LYS A 493 -11.58 -23.27 11.70
N ARG A 494 -12.87 -23.63 11.63
CA ARG A 494 -13.31 -24.98 11.24
C ARG A 494 -13.08 -25.29 9.76
N ILE A 495 -13.21 -24.30 8.88
CA ILE A 495 -13.16 -24.50 7.41
C ILE A 495 -11.83 -24.09 6.78
N PHE A 496 -10.88 -23.58 7.56
CA PHE A 496 -9.61 -23.10 7.04
C PHE A 496 -8.78 -24.24 6.43
N ASP A 497 -8.29 -23.99 5.24
CA ASP A 497 -7.45 -24.86 4.44
C ASP A 497 -6.28 -24.01 3.92
N GLY A 498 -5.09 -24.36 4.37
CA GLY A 498 -3.85 -23.64 4.02
C GLY A 498 -3.55 -23.73 2.52
N GLU A 499 -3.88 -24.85 1.87
CA GLU A 499 -3.65 -25.04 0.44
C GLU A 499 -4.61 -24.21 -0.41
N VAL A 500 -5.87 -24.09 0.01
CA VAL A 500 -6.81 -23.13 -0.59
C VAL A 500 -6.27 -21.71 -0.48
N SER A 501 -5.89 -21.33 0.73
CA SER A 501 -5.45 -19.97 1.03
C SER A 501 -4.20 -19.61 0.21
N LYS A 502 -3.27 -20.55 0.07
CA LYS A 502 -2.10 -20.42 -0.80
C LYS A 502 -2.48 -20.18 -2.26
N LYS A 503 -3.36 -21.01 -2.85
CA LYS A 503 -3.82 -20.84 -4.25
C LYS A 503 -4.48 -19.49 -4.48
N LEU A 504 -5.26 -19.02 -3.52
CA LEU A 504 -5.88 -17.70 -3.58
C LEU A 504 -4.86 -16.56 -3.44
N VAL A 505 -3.78 -16.74 -2.68
CA VAL A 505 -2.68 -15.78 -2.58
C VAL A 505 -1.88 -15.73 -3.88
N GLU A 506 -1.52 -16.88 -4.46
CA GLU A 506 -0.88 -16.98 -5.78
C GLU A 506 -1.71 -16.27 -6.86
N LEU A 507 -3.03 -16.53 -6.88
CA LEU A 507 -3.94 -15.87 -7.80
C LEU A 507 -4.00 -14.35 -7.59
N GLN A 508 -4.00 -13.88 -6.34
CA GLN A 508 -3.95 -12.44 -6.04
C GLN A 508 -2.68 -11.79 -6.61
N PHE A 509 -1.52 -12.43 -6.51
CA PHE A 509 -0.28 -11.95 -7.13
C PHE A 509 -0.36 -11.93 -8.65
N CYS A 510 -0.94 -12.95 -9.28
CA CYS A 510 -1.17 -12.94 -10.73
C CYS A 510 -2.02 -11.73 -11.15
N ILE A 511 -3.14 -11.46 -10.47
CA ILE A 511 -4.00 -10.31 -10.76
C ILE A 511 -3.24 -9.00 -10.54
N GLN A 512 -2.51 -8.88 -9.42
CA GLN A 512 -1.77 -7.66 -9.07
C GLN A 512 -0.67 -7.35 -10.10
N HIS A 513 0.18 -8.33 -10.39
CA HIS A 513 1.29 -8.15 -11.32
C HIS A 513 0.81 -8.01 -12.78
N MET A 514 -0.30 -8.62 -13.17
CA MET A 514 -0.90 -8.38 -14.49
C MET A 514 -1.37 -6.92 -14.62
N ASN A 515 -2.03 -6.36 -13.59
CA ASN A 515 -2.38 -4.94 -13.54
C ASN A 515 -1.16 -4.01 -13.58
N TYR A 516 -0.09 -4.37 -12.86
CA TYR A 516 1.17 -3.63 -12.88
C TYR A 516 1.84 -3.66 -14.26
N LEU A 517 1.87 -4.82 -14.92
CA LEU A 517 2.41 -4.93 -16.27
C LEU A 517 1.56 -4.15 -17.28
N ASN A 518 0.23 -4.23 -17.20
CA ASN A 518 -0.68 -3.42 -18.02
C ASN A 518 -0.39 -1.92 -17.84
N THR A 519 -0.21 -1.46 -16.60
CA THR A 519 0.15 -0.07 -16.28
C THR A 519 1.50 0.33 -16.89
N LEU A 520 2.53 -0.51 -16.70
CA LEU A 520 3.87 -0.27 -17.23
C LEU A 520 3.89 -0.19 -18.77
N CYS A 521 3.04 -0.98 -19.44
CA CYS A 521 2.87 -0.99 -20.89
C CYS A 521 1.95 0.12 -21.43
N GLY A 522 1.64 1.16 -20.63
CA GLY A 522 0.84 2.31 -21.07
C GLY A 522 -0.67 2.09 -21.01
N SER A 523 -1.13 1.12 -20.21
CA SER A 523 -2.54 0.77 -20.01
C SER A 523 -3.32 0.58 -21.32
N PRO A 524 -2.94 -0.43 -22.16
CA PRO A 524 -3.72 -0.78 -23.34
C PRO A 524 -5.16 -1.19 -22.99
N TYR A 525 -5.34 -1.89 -21.86
CA TYR A 525 -6.63 -2.32 -21.32
C TYR A 525 -7.00 -1.58 -20.02
N GLU A 526 -8.30 -1.55 -19.69
CA GLU A 526 -8.75 -1.06 -18.39
C GLU A 526 -8.25 -2.00 -17.28
N SER A 527 -7.62 -1.44 -16.25
CA SER A 527 -7.11 -2.22 -15.13
C SER A 527 -8.25 -2.84 -14.31
N THR A 528 -8.06 -4.07 -13.85
CA THR A 528 -9.00 -4.74 -12.96
C THR A 528 -9.23 -3.92 -11.69
N GLN A 529 -10.50 -3.62 -11.39
CA GLN A 529 -10.88 -2.93 -10.16
C GLN A 529 -11.05 -3.96 -9.02
N TYR A 530 -10.14 -3.97 -8.06
CA TYR A 530 -10.14 -4.94 -6.96
C TYR A 530 -11.44 -4.86 -6.16
N ARG A 531 -11.93 -3.65 -5.86
CA ARG A 531 -13.19 -3.44 -5.11
C ARG A 531 -14.44 -4.04 -5.75
N LYS A 532 -14.39 -4.33 -7.05
CA LYS A 532 -15.47 -4.97 -7.82
C LYS A 532 -15.22 -6.45 -8.09
N THR A 533 -14.07 -6.98 -7.68
CA THR A 533 -13.59 -8.30 -8.11
C THR A 533 -13.32 -9.22 -6.93
N TYR A 534 -12.66 -8.74 -5.88
CA TYR A 534 -12.08 -9.60 -4.86
C TYR A 534 -12.64 -9.33 -3.46
N ASN A 535 -13.44 -10.26 -2.95
CA ASN A 535 -13.76 -10.33 -1.52
C ASN A 535 -13.33 -11.71 -1.00
N GLY A 536 -12.31 -11.73 -0.15
CA GLY A 536 -11.69 -12.98 0.33
C GLY A 536 -12.70 -13.96 0.93
N THR A 537 -13.55 -13.49 1.85
CA THR A 537 -14.59 -14.32 2.48
C THR A 537 -15.62 -14.85 1.48
N LEU A 538 -16.08 -14.02 0.55
CA LEU A 538 -16.99 -14.43 -0.51
C LEU A 538 -16.38 -15.53 -1.37
N ILE A 539 -15.17 -15.31 -1.87
CA ILE A 539 -14.46 -16.25 -2.75
C ILE A 539 -14.25 -17.58 -2.03
N TYR A 540 -13.75 -17.53 -0.79
CA TYR A 540 -13.48 -18.72 0.00
C TYR A 540 -14.74 -19.53 0.27
N ASN A 541 -15.81 -18.88 0.73
CA ASN A 541 -17.08 -19.54 1.01
C ASN A 541 -17.72 -20.13 -0.26
N MET A 542 -17.62 -19.44 -1.40
CA MET A 542 -18.10 -19.97 -2.69
C MET A 542 -17.29 -21.19 -3.12
N LEU A 543 -15.96 -21.13 -2.97
CA LEU A 543 -15.07 -22.24 -3.29
C LEU A 543 -15.38 -23.47 -2.44
N CYS A 544 -15.68 -23.30 -1.15
CA CYS A 544 -16.12 -24.39 -0.28
C CYS A 544 -17.39 -25.08 -0.80
N GLU A 545 -18.35 -24.35 -1.37
CA GLU A 545 -19.55 -24.95 -1.97
C GLU A 545 -19.25 -25.63 -3.32
N LEU A 546 -18.45 -24.99 -4.19
CA LEU A 546 -18.04 -25.55 -5.48
C LEU A 546 -17.22 -26.84 -5.33
N ARG A 547 -16.59 -27.07 -4.18
CA ARG A 547 -15.88 -28.32 -3.85
C ARG A 547 -16.82 -29.44 -3.39
N LYS A 548 -17.98 -29.11 -2.85
CA LYS A 548 -18.96 -30.07 -2.29
C LYS A 548 -20.01 -30.51 -3.32
N ARG A 549 -20.24 -29.71 -4.36
CA ARG A 549 -21.33 -29.90 -5.31
C ARG A 549 -20.82 -29.81 -6.74
N ASP A 550 -21.65 -30.25 -7.69
CA ASP A 550 -21.42 -29.91 -9.10
C ASP A 550 -21.50 -28.40 -9.31
N VAL A 551 -20.64 -27.89 -10.20
CA VAL A 551 -20.52 -26.45 -10.47
C VAL A 551 -21.79 -25.91 -11.14
N GLU A 552 -22.32 -26.62 -12.13
CA GLU A 552 -23.50 -26.17 -12.86
C GLU A 552 -24.72 -26.17 -11.95
N ASP A 553 -24.90 -27.22 -11.15
CA ASP A 553 -26.00 -27.31 -10.17
C ASP A 553 -25.96 -26.14 -9.19
N PHE A 554 -24.78 -25.87 -8.61
CA PHE A 554 -24.61 -24.77 -7.67
C PHE A 554 -24.92 -23.40 -8.29
N VAL A 555 -24.41 -23.14 -9.50
CA VAL A 555 -24.62 -21.87 -10.19
C VAL A 555 -26.08 -21.71 -10.63
N ASN A 556 -26.70 -22.78 -11.12
CA ASN A 556 -28.13 -22.77 -11.47
C ASN A 556 -29.00 -22.52 -10.24
N GLU A 557 -28.70 -23.13 -9.08
CA GLU A 557 -29.39 -22.89 -7.81
C GLU A 557 -29.22 -21.42 -7.35
N LEU A 558 -27.98 -20.93 -7.34
CA LEU A 558 -27.63 -19.59 -6.87
C LEU A 558 -28.34 -18.49 -7.65
N PHE A 559 -28.46 -18.63 -8.97
CA PHE A 559 -29.06 -17.63 -9.86
C PHE A 559 -30.42 -18.05 -10.44
N GLN A 560 -31.10 -19.05 -9.87
CA GLN A 560 -32.39 -19.57 -10.36
C GLN A 560 -33.43 -18.45 -10.53
N MET A 561 -33.40 -17.46 -9.64
CA MET A 561 -34.35 -16.34 -9.65
C MET A 561 -33.89 -15.12 -10.46
N THR A 562 -32.75 -15.20 -11.13
CA THR A 562 -32.10 -14.13 -11.90
C THR A 562 -31.52 -14.68 -13.22
N PRO A 563 -32.37 -15.03 -14.21
CA PRO A 563 -31.94 -15.70 -15.43
C PRO A 563 -30.94 -14.87 -16.26
N SER A 564 -31.07 -13.54 -16.24
CA SER A 564 -30.15 -12.63 -16.95
C SER A 564 -28.72 -12.74 -16.40
N VAL A 565 -28.58 -12.79 -15.07
CA VAL A 565 -27.30 -12.96 -14.38
C VAL A 565 -26.74 -14.36 -14.60
N LEU A 566 -27.60 -15.38 -14.57
CA LEU A 566 -27.20 -16.76 -14.86
C LEU A 566 -26.61 -16.88 -16.28
N ALA A 567 -27.24 -16.25 -17.27
CA ALA A 567 -26.73 -16.22 -18.64
C ALA A 567 -25.35 -15.56 -18.71
N LEU A 568 -25.18 -14.39 -18.06
CA LEU A 568 -23.89 -13.71 -17.98
C LEU A 568 -22.79 -14.59 -17.36
N VAL A 569 -23.07 -15.26 -16.23
CA VAL A 569 -22.09 -16.15 -15.58
C VAL A 569 -21.70 -17.29 -16.50
N LYS A 570 -22.67 -17.92 -17.18
CA LYS A 570 -22.41 -19.01 -18.13
C LYS A 570 -21.60 -18.54 -19.33
N ASP A 571 -21.89 -17.36 -19.87
CA ASP A 571 -21.13 -16.77 -20.97
C ASP A 571 -19.69 -16.49 -20.55
N LEU A 572 -19.47 -15.95 -19.34
CA LEU A 572 -18.14 -15.72 -18.79
C LEU A 572 -17.38 -17.04 -18.57
N PHE A 573 -18.02 -18.09 -18.06
CA PHE A 573 -17.41 -19.41 -17.93
C PHE A 573 -17.04 -20.01 -19.28
N LYS A 574 -17.88 -19.82 -20.30
CA LYS A 574 -17.61 -20.28 -21.67
C LYS A 574 -16.42 -19.54 -22.28
N ILE A 575 -16.36 -18.21 -22.12
CA ILE A 575 -15.22 -17.41 -22.60
C ILE A 575 -13.93 -17.87 -21.90
N TYR A 576 -13.95 -18.10 -20.59
CA TYR A 576 -12.79 -18.66 -19.88
C TYR A 576 -12.36 -20.03 -20.41
N GLN A 577 -13.30 -20.90 -20.79
CA GLN A 577 -12.96 -22.21 -21.35
C GLN A 577 -12.45 -22.14 -22.81
N GLU A 578 -12.81 -21.08 -23.54
CA GLU A 578 -12.33 -20.83 -24.91
C GLU A 578 -10.91 -20.24 -24.92
N LEU A 579 -10.55 -19.49 -23.86
CA LEU A 579 -9.20 -19.00 -23.59
C LEU A 579 -8.32 -20.14 -23.06
#